data_AF-A0A3A5JIP8-F1
#
_entry.id   AF-A0A3A5JIP8-F1
#
_cell.length_a   1.000
_cell.length_b   1.000
_cell.length_c   1.000
_cell.angle_alpha   90.00
_cell.angle_beta   90.00
_cell.angle_gamma   90.00
#
_symmetry.space_group_name_H-M   'P 1'
#
loop_
_entity.id
_entity.type
_entity.pdbx_description
1 polymer ?
#
loop_
_entity_poly.entity_id
_entity_poly.type
_entity_poly.pdbx_seq_one_letter_code
_entity_poly.pdbx_strand_id
1 'polypeptide(L)'
;MVHTGTTDPTTATLTVDPDIRGEPVEPMLFGKFCEHLGNNVYNGMEAQVLFNPTFGKWHFRAPQRRRWGGYASDVDMDQIRERARAHDRPLAYPATVDPDALVVAYDDGLAFGWFPTSKVVCSPDTGPNGDRAQRLEVRNADGGVHQRTKLPLHRTRRYEFRLRARDGRNNGQCRG
;
A
#
# COMPACT_ATOMS: atom_id res chain seq x y z
N MET A 1 -1.27 -46.51 -14.00
CA MET A 1 0.13 -46.19 -13.63
C MET A 1 0.69 -47.38 -12.88
N VAL A 2 1.75 -48.00 -13.40
CA VAL A 2 2.42 -49.13 -12.74
C VAL A 2 3.79 -48.64 -12.29
N HIS A 3 4.05 -48.71 -10.99
CA HIS A 3 5.37 -48.45 -10.44
C HIS A 3 6.11 -49.78 -10.29
N THR A 4 7.27 -49.88 -10.91
CA THR A 4 8.17 -51.03 -10.76
C THR A 4 9.33 -50.57 -9.88
N GLY A 5 9.48 -51.17 -8.70
CA GLY A 5 10.56 -50.84 -7.78
C GLY A 5 11.93 -51.15 -8.40
N THR A 6 12.89 -50.24 -8.23
CA THR A 6 14.29 -50.41 -8.60
C THR A 6 15.17 -50.22 -7.39
N THR A 7 16.26 -50.99 -7.31
CA THR A 7 17.25 -50.91 -6.22
C THR A 7 18.32 -49.85 -6.49
N ASP A 8 18.38 -49.32 -7.70
CA ASP A 8 19.23 -48.17 -8.04
C ASP A 8 18.52 -46.87 -7.64
N PRO A 9 19.01 -46.15 -6.61
CA PRO A 9 18.38 -44.93 -6.12
C PRO A 9 18.50 -43.75 -7.08
N THR A 10 19.27 -43.89 -8.17
CA THR A 10 19.47 -42.83 -9.18
C THR A 10 18.52 -42.93 -10.36
N THR A 11 17.75 -44.02 -10.46
CA THR A 11 16.90 -44.30 -11.62
C THR A 11 15.46 -44.54 -11.20
N ALA A 12 14.50 -44.01 -11.96
CA ALA A 12 13.07 -44.34 -11.83
C ALA A 12 12.43 -44.41 -13.22
N THR A 13 11.57 -45.42 -13.43
CA THR A 13 10.89 -45.64 -14.72
C THR A 13 9.38 -45.46 -14.57
N LEU A 14 8.78 -44.69 -15.47
CA LEU A 14 7.34 -44.46 -15.57
C LEU A 14 6.84 -44.90 -16.96
N THR A 15 5.88 -45.81 -16.99
CA THR A 15 5.19 -46.20 -18.24
C THR A 15 3.81 -45.55 -18.28
N VAL A 16 3.52 -44.87 -19.40
CA VAL A 16 2.23 -44.21 -19.66
C VAL A 16 1.58 -44.89 -20.85
N ASP A 17 0.33 -45.34 -20.66
CA ASP A 17 -0.49 -45.92 -21.72
C ASP A 17 -1.30 -44.80 -22.41
N PRO A 18 -1.09 -44.54 -23.72
CA PRO A 18 -1.75 -43.47 -24.43
C PRO A 18 -3.21 -43.78 -24.78
N ASP A 19 -3.72 -44.98 -24.56
CA ASP A 19 -5.12 -45.33 -24.86
C ASP A 19 -6.02 -45.18 -23.62
N ILE A 20 -5.42 -45.07 -22.43
CA ILE A 20 -6.14 -44.77 -21.19
C ILE A 20 -6.36 -43.25 -21.09
N ARG A 21 -7.62 -42.84 -20.96
CA ARG A 21 -8.03 -41.44 -20.74
C ARG A 21 -8.73 -41.31 -19.41
N GLY A 22 -8.38 -40.27 -18.66
CA GLY A 22 -9.14 -39.83 -17.48
C GLY A 22 -10.16 -38.76 -17.86
N GLU A 23 -10.82 -38.22 -16.84
CA GLU A 23 -11.67 -37.05 -16.99
C GLU A 23 -10.89 -35.83 -17.51
N PRO A 24 -11.54 -34.90 -18.23
CA PRO A 24 -10.93 -33.63 -18.58
C PRO A 24 -10.40 -32.90 -17.34
N VAL A 25 -9.22 -32.27 -17.47
CA VAL A 25 -8.66 -31.47 -16.37
C VAL A 25 -9.54 -30.25 -16.13
N GLU A 26 -10.11 -30.15 -14.93
CA GLU A 26 -10.91 -28.99 -14.49
C GLU A 26 -10.09 -27.70 -14.64
N PRO A 27 -10.52 -26.74 -15.50
CA PRO A 27 -9.76 -25.51 -15.73
C PRO A 27 -9.48 -24.71 -14.45
N MET A 28 -10.38 -24.77 -13.45
CA MET A 28 -10.22 -24.08 -12.18
C MET A 28 -9.09 -24.64 -11.30
N LEU A 29 -8.52 -25.80 -11.63
CA LEU A 29 -7.31 -26.32 -10.98
C LEU A 29 -6.13 -25.33 -11.05
N PHE A 30 -6.13 -24.46 -12.07
CA PHE A 30 -5.10 -23.44 -12.29
C PHE A 30 -5.53 -22.03 -11.85
N GLY A 31 -6.64 -21.92 -11.13
CA GLY A 31 -7.13 -20.66 -10.59
C GLY A 31 -6.10 -19.99 -9.67
N LYS A 32 -6.10 -18.66 -9.65
CA LYS A 32 -5.27 -17.87 -8.74
C LYS A 32 -6.12 -17.25 -7.65
N PHE A 33 -5.57 -17.24 -6.43
CA PHE A 33 -6.17 -16.55 -5.30
C PHE A 33 -5.53 -15.16 -5.14
N CYS A 34 -6.36 -14.16 -4.86
CA CYS A 34 -5.92 -12.80 -4.57
C CYS A 34 -6.56 -12.33 -3.26
N GLU A 35 -5.71 -11.86 -2.35
CA GLU A 35 -6.10 -11.16 -1.13
C GLU A 35 -5.39 -9.80 -1.07
N HIS A 36 -5.98 -8.87 -0.32
CA HIS A 36 -5.38 -7.60 0.09
C HIS A 36 -4.24 -7.85 1.11
N LEU A 37 -3.23 -8.60 0.70
CA LEU A 37 -2.09 -8.99 1.52
C LEU A 37 -0.80 -8.44 0.91
N GLY A 38 -0.03 -7.70 1.73
CA GLY A 38 1.17 -7.01 1.27
C GLY A 38 0.89 -6.08 0.08
N ASN A 39 1.78 -6.10 -0.91
CA ASN A 39 1.67 -5.29 -2.12
C ASN A 39 1.01 -6.05 -3.30
N ASN A 40 0.17 -7.06 -3.02
CA ASN A 40 -0.47 -7.84 -4.09
C ASN A 40 -1.50 -7.00 -4.87
N VAL A 41 -2.36 -6.28 -4.15
CA VAL A 41 -3.35 -5.36 -4.72
C VAL A 41 -2.77 -3.95 -4.79
N TYR A 42 -2.56 -3.31 -3.64
CA TYR A 42 -2.00 -1.97 -3.53
C TYR A 42 -0.51 -1.97 -3.92
N ASN A 43 -0.07 -1.00 -4.73
CA ASN A 43 1.28 -0.97 -5.32
C ASN A 43 1.64 -2.19 -6.19
N GLY A 44 0.64 -2.99 -6.60
CA GLY A 44 0.82 -4.22 -7.39
C GLY A 44 -0.08 -4.25 -8.61
N MET A 45 -1.28 -4.81 -8.44
CA MET A 45 -2.30 -4.91 -9.50
C MET A 45 -3.14 -3.65 -9.65
N GLU A 46 -3.36 -2.89 -8.58
CA GLU A 46 -4.05 -1.61 -8.67
C GLU A 46 -3.20 -0.59 -9.43
N ALA A 47 -3.85 0.19 -10.31
CA ALA A 47 -3.18 1.22 -11.11
C ALA A 47 -2.84 2.51 -10.33
N GLN A 48 -3.36 2.67 -9.12
CA GLN A 48 -3.03 3.78 -8.23
C GLN A 48 -1.55 3.70 -7.83
N VAL A 49 -0.82 4.78 -8.06
CA VAL A 49 0.63 4.88 -7.77
C VAL A 49 0.92 5.58 -6.44
N LEU A 50 -0.06 6.30 -5.91
CA LEU A 50 0.07 7.01 -4.64
C LEU A 50 -0.41 6.12 -3.49
N PHE A 51 0.43 6.00 -2.47
CA PHE A 51 0.07 5.41 -1.20
C PHE A 51 -0.75 6.41 -0.38
N ASN A 52 -1.84 5.93 0.25
CA ASN A 52 -2.77 6.77 1.01
C ASN A 52 -3.25 8.03 0.25
N PRO A 53 -3.82 7.89 -0.97
CA PRO A 53 -4.15 9.03 -1.84
C PRO A 53 -5.28 9.91 -1.31
N THR A 54 -6.05 9.41 -0.34
CA THR A 54 -7.18 10.14 0.27
C THR A 54 -6.83 10.78 1.61
N PHE A 55 -5.56 10.78 2.01
CA PHE A 55 -5.13 11.22 3.34
C PHE A 55 -5.93 10.55 4.46
N GLY A 56 -6.22 9.26 4.27
CA GLY A 56 -6.97 8.46 5.21
C GLY A 56 -6.21 8.31 6.53
N LYS A 57 -6.96 8.23 7.63
CA LYS A 57 -6.39 7.83 8.93
C LYS A 57 -5.66 6.50 8.79
N TRP A 58 -4.39 6.49 9.19
CA TRP A 58 -3.55 5.30 9.14
C TRP A 58 -3.59 4.56 10.47
N HIS A 59 -3.70 3.24 10.41
CA HIS A 59 -3.72 2.38 11.58
C HIS A 59 -2.51 1.45 11.55
N PHE A 60 -1.54 1.72 12.42
CA PHE A 60 -0.44 0.80 12.64
C PHE A 60 -0.98 -0.45 13.36
N ARG A 61 -0.56 -1.61 12.89
CA ARG A 61 -0.99 -2.91 13.42
C ARG A 61 -0.28 -3.18 14.75
N ALA A 62 -1.02 -3.24 15.85
CA ALA A 62 -0.50 -3.69 17.14
C ALA A 62 0.01 -5.15 17.06
N PRO A 63 0.99 -5.56 17.89
CA PRO A 63 1.50 -6.93 17.87
C PRO A 63 0.45 -7.97 18.30
N GLN A 64 -0.53 -7.56 19.12
CA GLN A 64 -1.53 -8.47 19.66
C GLN A 64 -2.69 -8.77 18.68
N ARG A 65 -2.86 -10.08 18.46
CA ARG A 65 -4.07 -10.78 18.01
C ARG A 65 -5.34 -10.34 18.72
N ARG A 66 -6.34 -9.73 18.08
CA ARG A 66 -7.68 -9.69 18.72
C ARG A 66 -8.22 -11.12 18.81
N ARG A 67 -8.88 -11.46 19.93
CA ARG A 67 -9.46 -12.79 20.18
C ARG A 67 -10.40 -13.27 19.07
N TRP A 68 -11.12 -12.34 18.44
CA TRP A 68 -12.10 -12.60 17.39
C TRP A 68 -11.53 -12.47 15.96
N GLY A 69 -10.20 -12.36 15.82
CA GLY A 69 -9.54 -12.11 14.55
C GLY A 69 -9.31 -10.62 14.28
N GLY A 70 -8.39 -10.34 13.34
CA GLY A 70 -7.88 -9.00 13.09
C GLY A 70 -6.90 -8.50 14.14
N TYR A 71 -6.43 -7.27 13.98
CA TYR A 71 -5.44 -6.65 14.84
C TYR A 71 -5.99 -5.37 15.46
N ALA A 72 -5.57 -5.07 16.69
CA ALA A 72 -5.79 -3.74 17.25
C ALA A 72 -4.90 -2.70 16.56
N SER A 73 -5.28 -1.43 16.66
CA SER A 73 -4.36 -0.34 16.33
C SER A 73 -3.32 -0.22 17.43
N ASP A 74 -2.08 -0.05 17.02
CA ASP A 74 -0.99 0.28 17.92
C ASP A 74 -1.22 1.67 18.49
N VAL A 75 -0.92 1.83 19.77
CA VAL A 75 -1.01 3.12 20.49
C VAL A 75 0.34 3.48 21.12
N ASP A 76 1.31 2.58 21.05
CA ASP A 76 2.67 2.79 21.50
C ASP A 76 3.44 3.52 20.40
N MET A 77 3.86 4.75 20.70
CA MET A 77 4.52 5.61 19.74
C MET A 77 5.89 5.07 19.32
N ASP A 78 6.63 4.38 20.18
CA ASP A 78 7.93 3.83 19.80
C ASP A 78 7.76 2.65 18.83
N GLN A 79 6.74 1.81 19.05
CA GLN A 79 6.38 0.76 18.10
C GLN A 79 5.84 1.31 16.78
N ILE A 80 5.04 2.38 16.83
CA ILE A 80 4.57 3.09 15.62
C ILE A 80 5.77 3.58 14.81
N ARG A 81 6.77 4.19 15.45
CA ARG A 81 7.99 4.68 14.80
C ARG A 81 8.79 3.56 14.16
N GLU A 82 9.00 2.47 14.88
CA GLU A 82 9.69 1.29 14.32
C GLU A 82 8.96 0.73 13.09
N ARG A 83 7.63 0.60 13.17
CA ARG A 83 6.79 0.10 12.07
C ARG A 83 6.73 1.09 10.90
N ALA A 84 6.76 2.39 11.16
CA ALA A 84 6.83 3.43 10.15
C ALA A 84 8.16 3.37 9.39
N ARG A 85 9.29 3.19 10.10
CA ARG A 85 10.60 2.93 9.48
C ARG A 85 10.59 1.65 8.65
N ALA A 86 9.94 0.60 9.13
CA ALA A 86 9.81 -0.67 8.39
C ALA A 86 8.96 -0.55 7.10
N HIS A 87 8.13 0.49 6.95
CA HIS A 87 7.36 0.75 5.73
C HIS A 87 8.19 1.29 4.57
N ASP A 88 9.46 1.63 4.78
CA ASP A 88 10.35 2.08 3.73
C ASP A 88 10.50 1.03 2.61
N ARG A 89 10.69 -0.23 3.01
CA ARG A 89 10.96 -1.33 2.06
C ARG A 89 9.77 -1.67 1.14
N PRO A 90 8.52 -1.79 1.63
CA PRO A 90 7.35 -1.99 0.76
C PRO A 90 7.00 -0.78 -0.13
N LEU A 91 7.27 0.44 0.32
CA LEU A 91 7.01 1.67 -0.45
C LEU A 91 8.15 2.02 -1.41
N ALA A 92 9.29 1.35 -1.22
CA ALA A 92 10.47 1.44 -2.07
C ALA A 92 10.93 2.89 -2.27
N TYR A 93 10.93 3.67 -1.19
CA TYR A 93 11.41 5.04 -1.26
C TYR A 93 12.87 5.07 -1.77
N PRO A 94 13.28 6.17 -2.45
CA PRO A 94 14.67 6.35 -2.80
C PRO A 94 15.56 6.27 -1.56
N ALA A 95 16.75 5.68 -1.67
CA ALA A 95 17.71 5.56 -0.56
C ALA A 95 18.16 6.93 0.03
N THR A 96 17.85 8.03 -0.66
CA THR A 96 18.07 9.40 -0.21
C THR A 96 16.95 9.95 0.69
N VAL A 97 15.90 9.18 0.93
CA VAL A 97 14.85 9.52 1.89
C VAL A 97 15.34 9.17 3.28
N ASP A 98 15.37 10.17 4.15
CA ASP A 98 15.55 9.94 5.57
C ASP A 98 14.34 9.15 6.12
N PRO A 99 14.52 7.94 6.66
CA PRO A 99 13.43 7.14 7.20
C PRO A 99 12.71 7.84 8.36
N ASP A 100 13.38 8.74 9.07
CA ASP A 100 12.79 9.50 10.18
C ASP A 100 11.94 10.68 9.69
N ALA A 101 12.17 11.19 8.48
CA ALA A 101 11.38 12.28 7.94
C ALA A 101 9.90 11.91 7.78
N LEU A 102 9.60 10.65 7.50
CA LEU A 102 8.22 10.16 7.40
C LEU A 102 7.54 10.10 8.78
N VAL A 103 8.29 9.70 9.81
CA VAL A 103 7.82 9.68 11.20
C VAL A 103 7.54 11.11 11.67
N VAL A 104 8.50 12.03 11.45
CA VAL A 104 8.35 13.43 11.84
C VAL A 104 7.13 14.06 11.16
N ALA A 105 6.96 13.85 9.85
CA ALA A 105 5.80 14.37 9.13
C ALA A 105 4.48 13.81 9.69
N TYR A 106 4.45 12.52 10.04
CA TYR A 106 3.27 11.89 10.64
C TYR A 106 2.96 12.43 12.04
N ASP A 107 3.99 12.56 12.90
CA ASP A 107 3.87 13.14 14.24
C ASP A 107 3.41 14.61 14.18
N ASP A 108 3.80 15.34 13.13
CA ASP A 108 3.35 16.72 12.83
C ASP A 108 1.93 16.79 12.22
N GLY A 109 1.20 15.67 12.20
CA GLY A 109 -0.22 15.61 11.83
C GLY A 109 -0.51 15.47 10.34
N LEU A 110 0.50 15.18 9.52
CA LEU A 110 0.31 14.83 8.11
C LEU A 110 -0.05 13.34 7.97
N ALA A 111 -0.95 13.01 7.05
CA ALA A 111 -1.31 11.63 6.80
C ALA A 111 -0.08 10.78 6.42
N PHE A 112 -0.02 9.57 6.98
CA PHE A 112 1.12 8.67 6.77
C PHE A 112 1.35 8.41 5.28
N GLY A 113 2.61 8.50 4.86
CA GLY A 113 3.05 8.33 3.46
C GLY A 113 3.30 9.63 2.69
N TRP A 114 3.02 10.78 3.29
CA TRP A 114 3.22 12.09 2.67
C TRP A 114 4.34 12.87 3.37
N PHE A 115 5.01 13.74 2.60
CA PHE A 115 6.08 14.62 3.07
C PHE A 115 5.73 16.08 2.79
N PRO A 116 6.07 17.03 3.67
CA PRO A 116 5.94 18.44 3.37
C PRO A 116 6.94 18.88 2.28
N THR A 117 6.57 19.84 1.44
CA THR A 117 7.50 20.50 0.49
C THR A 117 8.23 21.68 1.14
N SER A 118 7.58 22.38 2.07
CA SER A 118 8.12 23.48 2.87
C SER A 118 7.38 23.58 4.21
N LYS A 119 7.40 24.73 4.89
CA LYS A 119 6.69 24.91 6.16
C LYS A 119 5.17 24.90 5.93
N VAL A 120 4.54 23.76 6.16
CA VAL A 120 3.10 23.52 6.06
C VAL A 120 2.56 23.08 7.41
N VAL A 121 1.44 23.65 7.85
CA VAL A 121 0.74 23.17 9.05
C VAL A 121 -0.31 22.17 8.61
N CYS A 122 -0.23 20.95 9.14
CA CYS A 122 -1.11 19.85 8.79
C CYS A 122 -2.03 19.52 9.96
N SER A 123 -3.30 19.24 9.68
CA SER A 123 -4.24 18.67 10.65
C SER A 123 -5.29 17.81 9.96
N PRO A 124 -5.87 16.81 10.64
CA PRO A 124 -7.03 16.08 10.10
C PRO A 124 -8.13 17.04 9.65
N ASP A 125 -8.80 16.75 8.54
CA ASP A 125 -9.98 17.52 8.13
C ASP A 125 -11.18 17.17 9.04
N THR A 126 -11.91 18.18 9.51
CA THR A 126 -13.14 18.01 10.29
C THR A 126 -14.39 18.14 9.41
N GLY A 127 -14.24 18.01 8.09
CA GLY A 127 -15.29 18.17 7.09
C GLY A 127 -16.26 17.00 6.95
N PRO A 128 -17.25 17.13 6.05
CA PRO A 128 -18.27 16.12 5.82
C PRO A 128 -17.73 14.81 5.22
N ASN A 129 -16.47 14.82 4.73
CA ASN A 129 -15.83 13.64 4.15
C ASN A 129 -15.15 12.73 5.20
N GLY A 130 -15.32 13.02 6.49
CA GLY A 130 -14.77 12.23 7.59
C GLY A 130 -13.23 12.14 7.57
N ASP A 131 -12.69 11.03 8.06
CA ASP A 131 -11.25 10.75 8.18
C ASP A 131 -10.52 10.52 6.83
N ARG A 132 -11.01 11.09 5.72
CA ARG A 132 -10.48 10.93 4.35
C ARG A 132 -10.20 12.25 3.66
N ALA A 133 -9.71 13.20 4.44
CA ALA A 133 -9.19 14.47 3.96
C ALA A 133 -8.17 15.03 4.95
N GLN A 134 -7.28 15.87 4.45
CA GLN A 134 -6.25 16.56 5.22
C GLN A 134 -6.45 18.06 5.04
N ARG A 135 -6.39 18.79 6.15
CA ARG A 135 -6.26 20.23 6.13
C ARG A 135 -4.77 20.61 6.03
N LEU A 136 -4.46 21.44 5.04
CA LEU A 136 -3.13 21.98 4.81
C LEU A 136 -3.20 23.51 4.89
N GLU A 137 -2.44 24.13 5.79
CA GLU A 137 -2.20 25.57 5.76
C GLU A 137 -0.83 25.87 5.17
N VAL A 138 -0.85 26.63 4.09
CA VAL A 138 0.35 27.09 3.38
C VAL A 138 0.38 28.61 3.42
N ARG A 139 1.57 29.17 3.72
CA ARG A 139 1.77 30.64 3.76
C ARG A 139 2.33 31.19 2.46
N ASN A 140 3.03 30.34 1.71
CA ASN A 140 3.77 30.68 0.50
C ASN A 140 3.37 29.75 -0.65
N ALA A 141 3.63 30.17 -1.89
CA ALA A 141 3.26 29.42 -3.09
C ALA A 141 4.05 28.11 -3.29
N ASP A 142 5.18 27.93 -2.61
CA ASP A 142 5.99 26.70 -2.59
C ASP A 142 5.54 25.70 -1.49
N GLY A 143 4.56 26.08 -0.68
CA GLY A 143 3.99 25.26 0.37
C GLY A 143 3.04 24.20 -0.17
N GLY A 144 3.24 22.97 0.29
CA GLY A 144 2.42 21.83 -0.09
C GLY A 144 2.95 20.53 0.49
N VAL A 145 2.45 19.43 -0.07
CA VAL A 145 2.84 18.07 0.29
C VAL A 145 3.17 17.28 -0.97
N HIS A 146 4.02 16.29 -0.84
CA HIS A 146 4.41 15.41 -1.92
C HIS A 146 4.58 13.98 -1.41
N GLN A 147 4.59 13.03 -2.34
CA GLN A 147 4.99 11.66 -2.06
C GLN A 147 6.11 11.28 -3.03
N ARG A 148 7.17 10.67 -2.50
CA ARG A 148 8.22 10.07 -3.31
C ARG A 148 7.76 8.66 -3.69
N THR A 149 7.58 8.39 -4.97
CA THR A 149 7.13 7.08 -5.47
C THR A 149 7.90 6.70 -6.74
N LYS A 150 8.05 5.39 -6.97
CA LYS A 150 8.63 4.87 -8.21
C LYS A 150 7.53 4.75 -9.25
N LEU A 151 7.61 5.58 -10.29
CA LEU A 151 6.67 5.49 -11.39
C LEU A 151 6.87 4.19 -12.19
N PRO A 152 5.81 3.46 -12.55
CA PRO A 152 5.90 2.22 -13.34
C PRO A 152 6.15 2.53 -14.82
N LEU A 153 7.28 3.17 -15.12
CA LEU A 153 7.66 3.64 -16.46
C LEU A 153 7.76 2.50 -17.49
N HIS A 154 7.90 1.25 -17.03
CA HIS A 154 7.86 0.05 -17.86
C HIS A 154 6.45 -0.31 -18.37
N ARG A 155 5.39 0.23 -17.75
CA ARG A 155 3.98 -0.03 -18.14
C ARG A 155 3.37 1.12 -18.92
N THR A 156 3.67 2.36 -18.53
CA THR A 156 3.06 3.55 -19.13
C THR A 156 3.98 4.76 -19.00
N ARG A 157 3.77 5.75 -19.87
CA ARG A 157 4.40 7.08 -19.81
C ARG A 157 3.39 8.21 -19.58
N ARG A 158 2.09 7.89 -19.51
CA ARG A 158 1.01 8.85 -19.29
C ARG A 158 0.37 8.55 -17.95
N TYR A 159 0.15 9.61 -17.17
CA TYR A 159 -0.44 9.57 -15.85
C TYR A 159 -1.57 10.59 -15.78
N GLU A 160 -2.65 10.22 -15.09
CA GLU A 160 -3.74 11.12 -14.77
C GLU A 160 -3.65 11.49 -13.29
N PHE A 161 -3.77 12.77 -12.99
CA PHE A 161 -3.80 13.28 -11.62
C PHE A 161 -5.13 13.97 -11.36
N ARG A 162 -5.77 13.61 -10.25
CA ARG A 162 -7.01 14.22 -9.80
C ARG A 162 -6.87 14.64 -8.34
N LEU A 163 -7.16 15.91 -8.09
CA LEU A 163 -7.25 16.49 -6.75
C LEU A 163 -8.66 17.02 -6.51
N ARG A 164 -9.14 16.88 -5.28
CA ARG A 164 -10.30 17.61 -4.77
C ARG A 164 -9.86 18.47 -3.61
N ALA A 165 -10.04 19.77 -3.74
CA ALA A 165 -9.70 20.75 -2.71
C ALA A 165 -10.92 21.63 -2.41
N ARG A 166 -10.98 22.14 -1.19
CA ARG A 166 -11.94 23.16 -0.77
C ARG A 166 -11.20 24.21 0.04
N ASP A 167 -11.63 25.46 -0.07
CA ASP A 167 -11.12 26.49 0.82
C ASP A 167 -11.70 26.31 2.23
N GLY A 168 -10.82 26.22 3.22
CA GLY A 168 -11.21 26.15 4.63
C GLY A 168 -11.60 27.50 5.21
N ARG A 169 -11.36 28.61 4.50
CA ARG A 169 -11.72 29.97 4.92
C ARG A 169 -13.14 30.38 4.55
N ASN A 170 -13.92 29.53 3.89
CA ASN A 170 -15.23 29.93 3.39
C ASN A 170 -16.35 28.88 3.53
N ASN A 171 -17.34 29.20 4.37
CA ASN A 171 -18.75 28.83 4.21
C ASN A 171 -19.38 29.58 3.00
N GLY A 172 -18.69 29.63 1.86
CA GLY A 172 -19.11 30.42 0.70
C GLY A 172 -18.11 30.44 -0.43
N GLN A 173 -18.33 29.61 -1.45
CA GLN A 173 -17.82 29.72 -2.83
C GLN A 173 -16.33 30.04 -3.06
N CYS A 174 -15.62 29.09 -3.67
CA CYS A 174 -14.55 29.41 -4.61
C CYS A 174 -14.88 28.83 -5.99
N ARG A 175 -14.95 29.71 -6.99
CA ARG A 175 -14.98 29.42 -8.42
C ARG A 175 -13.54 29.46 -8.97
N GLY A 176 -13.27 28.63 -9.97
CA GLY A 176 -12.14 28.76 -10.90
C GLY A 176 -11.07 27.70 -10.73
#